data_AF-A0ABD0P043-F1
#
_entry.id   AF-A0ABD0P043-F1
#
_cell.length_a   1.000
_cell.length_b   1.000
_cell.length_c   1.000
_cell.angle_alpha   90.00
_cell.angle_beta   90.00
_cell.angle_gamma   90.00
#
_symmetry.space_group_name_H-M   'P 1'
#
loop_
_entity.id
_entity.type
_entity.pdbx_description
1 polymer ?
#
loop_
_entity_poly.entity_id
_entity_poly.type
_entity_poly.pdbx_seq_one_letter_code
_entity_poly.pdbx_strand_id
1 'polypeptide(L)' 'KDYNDSCNFKEVFLENYYTAYSSVKWTKNGKEMFISLSQKGRPLRGKKTRKESISSHFIPR' A
#
# COMPACT_ATOMS: atom_id res chain seq x y z
N LYS A 1 3.95 8.96 19.21
CA LYS A 1 3.71 7.80 18.32
C LYS A 1 5.07 7.45 17.78
N ASP A 2 5.57 6.29 18.14
CA ASP A 2 6.97 5.96 17.91
C ASP A 2 7.12 5.12 16.66
N TYR A 3 8.18 5.40 15.91
CA TYR A 3 8.53 4.64 14.73
C TYR A 3 8.82 3.19 15.13
N ASN A 4 8.30 2.24 14.34
CA ASN A 4 8.49 0.81 14.54
C ASN A 4 8.41 0.07 13.20
N ASP A 5 8.60 -1.25 13.18
CA ASP A 5 8.61 -2.05 11.95
C ASP A 5 7.34 -1.93 11.09
N SER A 6 6.19 -1.56 11.68
CA SER A 6 4.95 -1.35 10.93
C SER A 6 4.94 -0.05 10.13
N CYS A 7 5.90 0.84 10.36
CA CYS A 7 6.11 2.07 9.61
C CYS A 7 6.94 1.85 8.33
N ASN A 8 7.50 0.65 8.14
CA ASN A 8 8.34 0.34 6.99
C ASN A 8 7.51 -0.13 5.79
N PHE A 9 7.64 0.62 4.70
CA PHE A 9 7.00 0.32 3.43
C PHE A 9 8.04 0.28 2.30
N LYS A 10 7.85 -0.67 1.39
CA LYS A 10 8.60 -0.74 0.14
C LYS A 10 7.88 0.07 -0.92
N GLU A 11 8.59 0.99 -1.54
CA GLU A 11 8.13 1.73 -2.70
C GLU A 11 8.20 0.83 -3.95
N VAL A 12 7.12 0.83 -4.74
CA VAL A 12 6.99 0.02 -5.96
C VAL A 12 6.54 0.92 -7.11
N PHE A 13 7.41 1.10 -8.09
CA PHE A 13 7.09 1.75 -9.35
C PHE A 13 6.18 0.84 -10.18
N LEU A 14 5.04 1.36 -10.60
CA LEU A 14 4.07 0.65 -11.42
C LEU A 14 4.21 1.06 -12.89
N GLU A 15 3.82 0.15 -13.78
CA GLU A 15 3.89 0.35 -15.24
C GLU A 15 3.04 1.54 -15.73
N ASN A 16 2.04 1.95 -14.95
CA ASN A 16 1.18 3.09 -15.26
C ASN A 16 1.70 4.43 -14.71
N TYR A 17 2.98 4.51 -14.34
CA TYR A 17 3.62 5.71 -13.78
C TYR A 17 3.11 6.15 -12.39
N TYR A 18 2.33 5.30 -11.72
CA TYR A 18 1.98 5.47 -10.32
C TYR A 18 2.96 4.72 -9.42
N THR A 19 2.92 5.06 -8.13
CA THR A 19 3.68 4.38 -7.08
C THR A 19 2.70 3.66 -6.15
N ALA A 20 3.09 2.47 -5.68
CA ALA A 20 2.42 1.77 -4.60
C ALA A 20 3.38 1.52 -3.44
N TYR A 21 2.85 1.40 -2.24
CA TYR A 21 3.64 1.18 -1.02
C TYR A 21 3.22 -0.13 -0.35
N SER A 22 4.05 -1.17 -0.41
CA SER A 22 3.77 -2.45 0.25
C SER A 22 4.38 -2.51 1.65
N SER A 23 3.70 -3.13 2.61
CA SER A 23 4.27 -3.33 3.94
C SER A 23 5.44 -4.30 3.89
N VAL A 24 6.55 -3.95 4.54
CA VAL A 24 7.72 -4.84 4.64
C VAL A 24 7.43 -6.03 5.57
N LYS A 25 6.76 -5.78 6.70
CA LYS A 25 6.52 -6.79 7.74
C LYS A 25 5.24 -7.60 7.51
N TRP A 26 4.20 -6.96 6.99
CA TRP A 26 2.85 -7.53 7.04
C TRP A 26 2.39 -8.06 5.69
N THR A 27 2.03 -9.35 5.66
CA THR A 27 1.43 -10.02 4.49
C THR A 27 0.13 -10.73 4.87
N LYS A 28 -0.67 -11.11 3.88
CA LYS A 28 -1.85 -11.97 4.03
C LYS A 28 -1.65 -13.25 3.24
N ASN A 29 -1.33 -14.34 3.93
CA ASN A 29 -1.07 -15.65 3.31
C ASN A 29 0.00 -15.56 2.20
N GLY A 30 1.11 -14.87 2.48
CA GLY A 30 2.19 -14.63 1.51
C GLY A 30 1.90 -13.51 0.49
N LYS A 31 0.67 -12.98 0.45
CA LYS A 31 0.33 -11.84 -0.40
C LYS A 31 0.70 -10.51 0.25
N GLU A 32 1.41 -9.67 -0.48
CA GLU A 32 1.72 -8.29 -0.07
C GLU A 32 0.44 -7.48 0.24
N MET A 33 0.56 -6.60 1.22
CA MET A 33 -0.46 -5.62 1.57
C MET A 33 0.04 -4.22 1.28
N PHE A 34 -0.85 -3.35 0.81
CA PHE A 34 -0.52 -2.03 0.33
C PHE A 34 -1.20 -0.94 1.16
N ILE A 35 -0.59 0.24 1.21
CA ILE A 35 -1.32 1.46 1.57
C ILE A 35 -2.39 1.65 0.50
N SER A 36 -3.65 1.86 0.91
CA SER A 36 -4.74 2.10 -0.03
C SER A 36 -5.83 2.96 0.57
N LEU A 37 -6.44 3.80 -0.25
CA LEU A 37 -7.58 4.64 0.11
C LEU A 37 -8.80 4.28 -0.74
N SER A 38 -9.97 4.28 -0.11
CA SER A 38 -11.24 4.26 -0.84
C SER A 38 -11.42 5.56 -1.64
N GLN A 39 -12.36 5.56 -2.59
CA GLN A 39 -12.73 6.75 -3.36
C GLN A 39 -13.16 7.94 -2.48
N LYS A 40 -13.65 7.69 -1.26
CA LYS A 40 -14.02 8.72 -0.28
C LYS A 40 -12.85 9.10 0.66
N GLY A 41 -11.62 8.71 0.35
CA GLY A 41 -10.41 9.02 1.14
C GLY A 41 -10.25 8.21 2.43
N ARG A 42 -11.13 7.23 2.72
CA ARG A 42 -11.00 6.39 3.91
C ARG A 42 -9.95 5.29 3.71
N PRO A 43 -9.12 4.97 4.72
CA PRO A 43 -8.14 3.90 4.63
C PRO A 43 -8.82 2.53 4.47
N LEU A 44 -8.24 1.69 3.60
CA LEU A 44 -8.68 0.31 3.42
C LEU A 44 -7.88 -0.64 4.31
N ARG A 45 -8.50 -1.75 4.71
CA ARG A 45 -7.80 -2.80 5.46
C ARG A 45 -6.80 -3.50 4.53
N GLY A 46 -5.54 -3.62 4.94
CA GLY A 46 -4.46 -4.25 4.15
C GLY A 46 -4.85 -5.59 3.53
N LYS A 47 -5.59 -6.45 4.26
CA LYS A 47 -6.06 -7.75 3.76
C LYS A 47 -7.02 -7.71 2.55
N LYS A 48 -7.51 -6.53 2.18
CA LYS A 48 -8.37 -6.26 1.02
C LYS A 48 -7.64 -5.53 -0.13
N THR A 49 -6.38 -5.16 0.08
CA THR A 49 -5.59 -4.38 -0.88
C THR A 49 -4.90 -5.28 -1.91
N ARG A 50 -4.59 -4.72 -3.07
CA ARG A 50 -3.85 -5.37 -4.17
C ARG A 50 -3.00 -4.32 -4.90
N LYS A 51 -1.88 -4.75 -5.49
CA LYS A 51 -1.00 -3.88 -6.28
C LYS A 51 -1.72 -3.30 -7.51
N GLU A 52 -2.55 -4.12 -8.14
CA GLU A 52 -3.26 -3.77 -9.38
C GLU A 52 -4.46 -2.84 -9.13
N SER A 53 -4.87 -2.64 -7.88
CA SER A 53 -6.01 -1.79 -7.57
C SER A 53 -5.61 -0.33 -7.58
N ILE A 54 -6.36 0.51 -8.33
CA ILE A 54 -6.21 1.97 -8.35
C ILE A 54 -6.28 2.58 -6.95
N SER A 55 -6.99 1.94 -6.01
CA SER A 55 -7.03 2.37 -4.60
C SER A 55 -5.65 2.39 -3.92
N SER A 56 -4.67 1.67 -4.46
CA SER A 56 -3.28 1.59 -3.97
C SER A 56 -2.31 2.47 -4.76
N HIS A 57 -2.78 3.20 -5.78
CA HIS A 57 -1.94 3.97 -6.69
C HIS A 57 -1.82 5.42 -6.22
N PHE A 58 -0.60 5.86 -5.96
CA PHE A 58 -0.29 7.22 -5.48
C PHE A 58 0.66 7.92 -6.46
N ILE A 59 0.49 9.23 -6.57
CA ILE A 59 1.43 10.11 -7.28
C ILE A 59 2.26 10.81 -6.19
N PRO A 60 3.57 10.59 -6.11
CA PRO A 60 4.45 11.39 -5.26
C PRO A 60 4.37 12.85 -5.69
N ARG A 61 4.19 13.76 -4.74
CA ARG A 61 4.25 15.21 -4.94
C ARG A 61 5.31 15.81 -4.06
#